data_AF-A0A699YS41-F1
#
_entry.id   AF-A0A699YS41-F1
#
_cell.length_a   1.000
_cell.length_b   1.000
_cell.length_c   1.000
_cell.angle_alpha   90.00
_cell.angle_beta   90.00
_cell.angle_gamma   90.00
#
_symmetry.space_group_name_H-M   'P 1'
#
loop_
_entity.id
_entity.type
_entity.pdbx_description
1 polymer ?
#
loop_
_entity_poly.entity_id
_entity_poly.type
_entity_poly.pdbx_seq_one_letter_code
_entity_poly.pdbx_strand_id
1 'polypeptide(L)'
;VAGFYDYGPPGCAIKQNMTQAWRNHFVLEEGMLEVECPAVTPEIVLKASGHVDRFTDFMVRDVKTGECYRADHLLEAALEALLDNVKEPPSPEAAKEARDVLASVGELKQDQLGAALK
;
A
#
# COMPACT_ATOMS: atom_id res chain seq x y z
N VAL A 1 -7.86 -8.73 -15.11
CA VAL A 1 -6.54 -8.29 -14.62
C VAL A 1 -6.79 -7.51 -13.34
N ALA A 2 -6.27 -7.95 -12.20
CA ALA A 2 -6.48 -7.23 -10.93
C ALA A 2 -5.66 -5.93 -10.91
N GLY A 3 -6.18 -4.87 -10.31
CA GLY A 3 -5.52 -3.56 -10.21
C GLY A 3 -5.70 -2.63 -11.43
N PHE A 4 -6.44 -3.04 -12.46
CA PHE A 4 -6.71 -2.22 -13.64
C PHE A 4 -8.22 -2.05 -13.82
N TYR A 5 -8.66 -0.79 -13.94
CA TYR A 5 -10.08 -0.42 -14.02
C TYR A 5 -10.31 0.65 -15.07
N ASP A 6 -11.42 0.54 -15.80
CA ASP A 6 -11.88 1.53 -16.76
C ASP A 6 -12.95 2.43 -16.14
N TYR A 7 -12.83 3.73 -16.37
CA TYR A 7 -13.85 4.70 -15.96
C TYR A 7 -14.88 4.89 -17.08
N GLY A 8 -16.15 4.67 -16.76
CA GLY A 8 -17.26 5.00 -17.65
C GLY A 8 -17.51 6.52 -17.75
N PRO A 9 -18.44 6.98 -18.61
CA PRO A 9 -18.70 8.40 -18.84
C PRO A 9 -18.88 9.26 -17.58
N PRO A 10 -19.70 8.88 -16.58
CA PRO A 10 -19.80 9.67 -15.35
C PRO A 10 -18.50 9.64 -14.51
N GLY A 11 -17.77 8.53 -14.52
CA GLY A 11 -16.49 8.40 -13.81
C GLY A 11 -15.40 9.30 -14.42
N CYS A 12 -15.33 9.37 -15.74
CA CYS A 12 -14.45 10.30 -16.45
C CYS A 12 -14.78 11.76 -16.10
N ALA A 13 -16.06 12.13 -16.10
CA ALA A 13 -16.50 13.48 -15.75
C ALA A 13 -16.10 13.85 -14.31
N ILE A 14 -16.30 12.93 -13.35
CA ILE A 14 -15.88 13.14 -11.95
C ILE A 14 -14.37 13.29 -11.84
N LYS A 15 -13.59 12.40 -12.47
CA LYS A 15 -12.12 12.47 -12.47
C LYS A 15 -11.62 13.81 -13.02
N GLN A 16 -12.21 14.29 -14.11
CA GLN A 16 -11.85 15.57 -14.72
C GLN A 16 -12.20 16.75 -13.81
N ASN A 17 -13.41 16.77 -13.24
CA ASN A 17 -13.83 17.82 -12.32
C ASN A 17 -12.94 17.88 -11.07
N MET A 18 -12.57 16.73 -10.51
CA MET A 18 -11.66 16.66 -9.35
C MET A 18 -10.26 17.19 -9.69
N THR A 19 -9.73 16.79 -10.85
CA THR A 19 -8.41 17.27 -11.31
C THR A 19 -8.43 18.79 -11.53
N GLN A 20 -9.51 19.34 -12.09
CA GLN A 20 -9.66 20.78 -12.30
C GLN A 20 -9.74 21.54 -10.97
N ALA A 21 -10.50 21.04 -10.01
CA ALA A 21 -10.59 21.64 -8.68
C ALA A 21 -9.21 21.69 -7.99
N TRP A 22 -8.46 20.59 -8.05
CA TRP A 22 -7.10 20.52 -7.52
C TRP A 22 -6.15 21.53 -8.19
N ARG A 23 -6.21 21.66 -9.52
CA ARG A 23 -5.39 22.63 -10.26
C ARG A 23 -5.73 24.07 -9.90
N ASN A 24 -7.02 24.39 -9.79
CA ASN A 24 -7.44 25.74 -9.40
C ASN A 24 -6.87 26.08 -8.02
N HIS A 25 -6.96 25.15 -7.07
CA HIS A 25 -6.53 25.39 -5.70
C HIS A 25 -5.01 25.43 -5.51
N PHE A 26 -4.25 24.51 -6.10
CA PHE A 26 -2.80 24.47 -5.87
C PHE A 26 -2.01 25.17 -6.97
N VAL A 27 -2.32 24.91 -8.23
CA VAL A 27 -1.53 25.45 -9.34
C VAL A 27 -1.81 26.93 -9.54
N LEU A 28 -3.08 27.32 -9.61
CA LEU A 28 -3.46 28.70 -9.93
C LEU A 28 -3.45 29.63 -8.71
N GLU A 29 -4.09 29.24 -7.59
CA GLU A 29 -4.16 30.11 -6.40
C GLU A 29 -2.79 30.28 -5.73
N GLU A 30 -1.94 29.23 -5.66
CA GLU A 30 -0.59 29.35 -5.09
C GLU A 30 0.49 29.71 -6.13
N GLY A 31 0.12 29.84 -7.41
CA GLY A 31 1.01 30.25 -8.49
C GLY A 31 2.14 29.27 -8.79
N MET A 32 1.88 27.95 -8.73
CA MET A 32 2.89 26.92 -9.03
C MET A 32 3.22 26.84 -10.52
N LEU A 33 4.45 26.43 -10.83
CA LEU A 33 4.89 26.16 -12.21
C LEU A 33 4.48 24.74 -12.62
N GLU A 34 3.58 24.65 -13.58
CA GLU A 34 3.12 23.37 -14.12
C GLU A 34 3.99 22.88 -15.27
N VAL A 35 4.37 21.60 -15.24
CA VAL A 35 5.16 20.93 -16.29
C VAL A 35 4.64 19.51 -16.54
N GLU A 36 4.79 19.02 -17.76
CA GLU A 36 4.44 17.64 -18.14
C GLU A 36 5.70 16.87 -18.56
N CYS A 37 5.89 15.67 -18.00
CA CYS A 37 7.06 14.82 -18.20
C CYS A 37 6.66 13.45 -18.77
N PRO A 38 7.54 12.75 -19.52
CA PRO A 38 7.25 11.42 -20.02
C PRO A 38 7.14 10.39 -18.88
N ALA A 39 6.24 9.41 -19.04
CA ALA A 39 6.12 8.29 -18.11
C ALA A 39 7.30 7.30 -18.23
N VAL A 40 7.88 7.14 -19.42
CA VAL A 40 9.04 6.27 -19.64
C VAL A 40 10.29 6.97 -19.10
N THR A 41 10.94 6.32 -18.12
CA THR A 41 12.07 6.89 -17.38
C THR A 41 13.30 5.98 -17.50
N PRO A 42 14.48 6.50 -17.88
CA PRO A 42 15.72 5.72 -17.90
C PRO A 42 16.10 5.21 -16.50
N GLU A 43 16.59 3.97 -16.40
CA GLU A 43 16.93 3.31 -15.13
C GLU A 43 17.83 4.16 -14.23
N ILE A 44 18.85 4.82 -14.79
CA ILE A 44 19.80 5.64 -14.04
C ILE A 44 19.13 6.74 -13.21
N VAL A 45 17.99 7.28 -13.67
CA VAL A 45 17.22 8.30 -12.95
C VAL A 45 16.54 7.70 -11.72
N LEU A 46 15.95 6.51 -11.86
CA LEU A 46 15.30 5.79 -10.77
C LEU A 46 16.31 5.21 -9.76
N LYS A 47 17.50 4.85 -10.23
CA LYS A 47 18.60 4.43 -9.36
C LYS A 47 19.11 5.63 -8.54
N ALA A 48 19.33 6.76 -9.19
CA ALA A 48 19.80 7.97 -8.52
C ALA A 48 18.79 8.49 -7.47
N SER A 49 17.48 8.36 -7.71
CA SER A 49 16.44 8.71 -6.74
C SER A 49 16.21 7.66 -5.65
N GLY A 50 16.90 6.51 -5.71
CA GLY A 50 16.81 5.42 -4.74
C GLY A 50 15.61 4.48 -4.91
N HIS A 51 14.76 4.70 -5.92
CA HIS A 51 13.58 3.85 -6.15
C HIS A 51 13.95 2.41 -6.46
N VAL A 52 15.03 2.19 -7.23
CA VAL A 52 15.50 0.84 -7.58
C VAL A 52 15.83 0.01 -6.34
N ASP A 53 16.30 0.63 -5.27
CA ASP A 53 16.77 -0.07 -4.06
C ASP A 53 15.73 -0.11 -2.94
N ARG A 54 14.75 0.80 -2.93
CA ARG A 54 13.86 1.02 -1.77
C ARG A 54 12.37 0.96 -2.08
N PHE A 55 11.96 1.11 -3.33
CA PHE A 55 10.55 1.13 -3.70
C PHE A 55 10.03 -0.30 -3.91
N THR A 56 9.98 -1.07 -2.83
CA THR A 56 9.61 -2.50 -2.84
C THR A 56 8.77 -2.86 -1.62
N ASP A 57 7.74 -3.66 -1.83
CA ASP A 57 7.01 -4.33 -0.75
C ASP A 57 7.59 -5.74 -0.52
N PHE A 58 7.53 -6.23 0.73
CA PHE A 58 7.92 -7.62 1.03
C PHE A 58 6.79 -8.59 0.62
N MET A 59 7.16 -9.64 -0.10
CA MET A 59 6.22 -10.64 -0.61
C MET A 59 6.53 -12.01 -0.01
N VAL A 60 5.48 -12.78 0.29
CA VAL A 60 5.55 -14.20 0.65
C VAL A 60 4.84 -15.04 -0.40
N ARG A 61 5.31 -16.28 -0.57
CA ARG A 61 4.76 -17.22 -1.55
C ARG A 61 4.33 -18.50 -0.85
N ASP A 62 3.10 -18.94 -1.10
CA ASP A 62 2.65 -20.26 -0.68
C ASP A 62 3.38 -21.35 -1.49
N VAL A 63 4.03 -22.27 -0.79
CA VAL A 63 4.83 -23.35 -1.39
C VAL A 63 3.97 -24.38 -2.13
N LYS A 64 2.68 -24.49 -1.81
CA LYS A 64 1.75 -25.45 -2.42
C LYS A 64 1.03 -24.88 -3.63
N THR A 65 0.49 -23.67 -3.52
CA THR A 65 -0.32 -23.04 -4.57
C THR A 65 0.51 -22.14 -5.49
N GLY A 66 1.64 -21.65 -5.02
CA GLY A 66 2.48 -20.68 -5.73
C GLY A 66 1.94 -19.25 -5.68
N GLU A 67 0.81 -19.01 -5.01
CA GLU A 67 0.22 -17.67 -4.85
C GLU A 67 1.15 -16.75 -4.05
N CYS A 68 1.18 -15.48 -4.45
CA CYS A 68 2.01 -14.46 -3.83
C CYS A 68 1.14 -13.47 -3.08
N TYR A 69 1.50 -13.19 -1.84
CA TYR A 69 0.82 -12.23 -0.98
C TYR A 69 1.81 -11.16 -0.54
N ARG A 70 1.30 -9.95 -0.39
CA ARG A 70 2.01 -8.88 0.32
C ARG A 70 2.09 -9.26 1.80
N ALA A 71 3.30 -9.29 2.35
CA ALA A 71 3.57 -9.84 3.67
C ALA A 71 2.90 -9.02 4.80
N ASP A 72 2.93 -7.70 4.67
CA ASP A 72 2.26 -6.75 5.55
C ASP A 72 0.74 -6.98 5.57
N HIS A 73 0.10 -6.99 4.41
CA HIS A 73 -1.35 -7.22 4.30
C HIS A 73 -1.76 -8.61 4.81
N LEU A 74 -0.93 -9.63 4.58
CA LEU A 74 -1.20 -10.98 5.09
C LEU A 74 -1.18 -10.99 6.63
N LEU A 75 -0.21 -10.30 7.24
CA LEU A 75 -0.11 -10.18 8.69
C LEU A 75 -1.27 -9.36 9.26
N GLU A 76 -1.60 -8.22 8.65
CA GLU A 76 -2.75 -7.39 9.04
C GLU A 76 -4.04 -8.22 9.06
N ALA A 77 -4.34 -8.92 7.96
CA ALA A 77 -5.53 -9.75 7.87
C ALA A 77 -5.58 -10.87 8.92
N ALA A 78 -4.43 -11.47 9.25
CA ALA A 78 -4.35 -12.49 10.29
C ALA A 78 -4.60 -11.92 11.70
N LEU A 79 -4.05 -10.74 11.99
CA LEU A 79 -4.24 -10.04 13.28
C LEU A 79 -5.67 -9.54 13.45
N GLU A 80 -6.27 -8.99 12.39
CA GLU A 80 -7.68 -8.60 12.38
C GLU A 80 -8.59 -9.81 12.61
N ALA A 81 -8.36 -10.92 11.90
CA ALA A 81 -9.12 -12.15 12.09
C ALA A 81 -8.98 -12.73 13.51
N LEU A 82 -7.82 -12.58 14.15
CA LEU A 82 -7.60 -12.97 15.54
C LEU A 82 -8.42 -12.11 16.51
N LEU A 83 -8.42 -10.78 16.30
CA LEU A 83 -9.14 -9.83 17.14
C LEU A 83 -10.66 -9.97 17.03
N ASP A 84 -11.16 -10.33 15.84
CA ASP A 84 -12.59 -10.52 15.56
C ASP A 84 -13.10 -11.93 15.91
N ASN A 85 -12.24 -12.83 16.40
CA ASN A 85 -12.64 -14.19 16.73
C ASN A 85 -13.51 -14.25 18.00
N VAL A 86 -14.83 -14.26 17.80
CA VAL A 86 -15.81 -14.33 18.89
C VAL A 86 -15.85 -15.71 19.57
N LYS A 87 -15.46 -16.79 18.87
CA LYS A 87 -15.54 -18.16 19.40
C LYS A 87 -14.42 -18.46 20.38
N GLU A 88 -13.22 -17.99 20.05
CA GLU A 88 -12.01 -18.15 20.84
C GLU A 88 -11.32 -16.79 20.94
N PRO A 89 -11.82 -15.90 21.81
CA PRO A 89 -11.28 -14.56 21.92
C PRO A 89 -9.85 -14.61 22.48
N PRO A 90 -8.92 -13.79 21.96
CA PRO A 90 -7.57 -13.71 22.49
C PRO A 90 -7.58 -13.23 23.95
N SER A 91 -6.54 -13.61 24.70
CA SER A 91 -6.33 -13.06 26.05
C SER A 91 -6.18 -11.53 25.97
N PRO A 92 -6.50 -10.77 27.04
CA PRO A 92 -6.36 -9.32 27.03
C PRO A 92 -4.94 -8.83 26.67
N GLU A 93 -3.93 -9.61 27.06
CA GLU A 93 -2.52 -9.35 26.75
C GLU A 93 -2.23 -9.58 25.25
N ALA A 94 -2.65 -10.72 24.68
CA ALA A 94 -2.48 -11.02 23.27
C ALA A 94 -3.27 -10.06 22.37
N ALA A 95 -4.46 -9.64 22.80
CA ALA A 95 -5.27 -8.66 22.08
C ALA A 95 -4.64 -7.26 22.09
N LYS A 96 -3.91 -6.91 23.16
CA LYS A 96 -3.15 -5.66 23.21
C LYS A 96 -1.95 -5.73 22.28
N GLU A 97 -1.16 -6.80 22.38
CA GLU A 97 0.01 -7.03 21.51
C GLU A 97 -0.37 -7.03 20.02
N ALA A 98 -1.44 -7.73 19.65
CA ALA A 98 -1.93 -7.75 18.27
C ALA A 98 -2.31 -6.36 17.75
N ARG A 99 -2.92 -5.50 18.58
CA ARG A 99 -3.24 -4.12 18.20
C ARG A 99 -1.99 -3.24 18.09
N ASP A 100 -1.04 -3.41 19.00
CA ASP A 100 0.22 -2.66 18.99
C ASP A 100 1.04 -3.00 17.72
N VAL A 101 1.07 -4.28 17.36
CA VAL A 101 1.68 -4.74 16.10
C VAL A 101 0.89 -4.20 14.90
N LEU A 102 -0.45 -4.33 14.88
CA LEU A 102 -1.30 -3.84 13.79
C LEU A 102 -1.07 -2.35 13.49
N ALA A 103 -0.91 -1.53 14.52
CA ALA A 103 -0.65 -0.10 14.39
C ALA A 103 0.72 0.23 13.76
N SER A 104 1.66 -0.73 13.73
CA SER A 104 3.03 -0.55 13.26
C SER A 104 3.43 -1.50 12.13
N VAL A 105 2.50 -2.30 11.55
CA VAL A 105 2.83 -3.30 10.52
C VAL A 105 3.54 -2.68 9.32
N GLY A 106 3.08 -1.53 8.85
CA GLY A 106 3.68 -0.82 7.71
C GLY A 106 5.12 -0.36 7.91
N GLU A 107 5.62 -0.36 9.15
CA GLU A 107 7.00 0.02 9.49
C GLU A 107 7.93 -1.18 9.71
N LEU A 108 7.38 -2.41 9.69
CA LEU A 108 8.15 -3.61 9.97
C LEU A 108 9.17 -3.91 8.86
N LYS A 109 10.39 -4.22 9.27
CA LYS A 109 11.45 -4.65 8.36
C LYS A 109 11.28 -6.12 7.97
N GLN A 110 12.00 -6.53 6.92
CA GLN A 110 11.99 -7.90 6.40
C GLN A 110 12.11 -8.98 7.48
N ASP A 111 13.09 -8.84 8.39
CA ASP A 111 13.35 -9.83 9.43
C ASP A 111 12.20 -9.91 10.45
N GLN A 112 11.55 -8.78 10.73
CA GLN A 112 10.43 -8.68 11.66
C GLN A 112 9.15 -9.28 11.06
N LEU A 113 8.84 -8.95 9.79
CA LEU A 113 7.74 -9.57 9.05
C LEU A 113 7.96 -11.07 8.88
N GLY A 114 9.19 -11.47 8.56
CA GLY A 114 9.57 -12.88 8.43
C GLY A 114 9.52 -13.65 9.75
N ALA A 115 9.69 -12.98 10.89
CA ALA A 115 9.49 -13.59 12.20
C ALA A 115 8.00 -13.68 12.59
N ALA A 116 7.21 -12.66 12.25
CA ALA A 116 5.78 -12.61 12.56
C ALA A 116 4.93 -13.59 11.72
N LEU A 117 5.39 -13.95 10.52
CA LEU A 117 4.70 -14.87 9.60
C LEU A 117 5.18 -16.33 9.68
N LYS A 118 6.13 -16.65 10.56
CA LYS A 118 6.61 -18.02 10.79
C LYS A 118 5.84 -18.71 11.91
#